data_AF-A0A2J7RL91-F1
#
_entry.id   AF-A0A2J7RL91-F1
#
_cell.length_a   1.000
_cell.length_b   1.000
_cell.length_c   1.000
_cell.angle_alpha   90.00
_cell.angle_beta   90.00
_cell.angle_gamma   90.00
#
_symmetry.space_group_name_H-M   'P 1'
#
loop_
_entity.id
_entity.type
_entity.pdbx_description
1 polymer ?
#
loop_
_entity_poly.entity_id
_entity_poly.type
_entity_poly.pdbx_seq_one_letter_code
_entity_poly.pdbx_strand_id
1 'polypeptide(L)'
;MKVPVANCDEKYYNVQKKSDIQLSDYLKYWQNYSSKSHSDLPCLYLKDWHFTQDFPEENIYRTPKYFASDWLNEYYSAKTSIRDDYRFVYMGPKGSWTPLHADVFTSFSWSVNVCGRKRWLLFPPGEELCLQDRFGQLIYDATAPELQDEKKYPRYKELCSSEEIIQETGEAIFIPSGWHHQVWNLVSILKFTYFFYDILIKKHFIFLRNFTVIYCLCLYFRKIQYQ
;
A
#
# COMPACT_ATOMS: atom_id res chain seq x y z
N MET A 1 -3.04 8.65 -19.93
CA MET A 1 -3.91 8.77 -18.75
C MET A 1 -3.08 9.27 -17.58
N LYS A 2 -3.70 10.02 -16.66
CA LYS A 2 -3.04 10.44 -15.44
C LYS A 2 -3.21 9.39 -14.35
N VAL A 3 -2.22 9.25 -13.48
CA VAL A 3 -2.21 8.33 -12.34
C VAL A 3 -1.75 9.06 -11.08
N PRO A 4 -2.28 8.68 -9.90
CA PRO A 4 -1.90 9.27 -8.63
C PRO A 4 -0.49 8.84 -8.21
N VAL A 5 0.37 9.81 -7.92
CA VAL A 5 1.74 9.58 -7.50
C VAL A 5 2.05 10.39 -6.25
N ALA A 6 2.61 9.73 -5.23
CA ALA A 6 3.07 10.34 -4.00
C ALA A 6 4.59 10.56 -4.04
N ASN A 7 5.05 11.73 -3.57
CA ASN A 7 6.47 11.95 -3.33
C ASN A 7 6.80 11.53 -1.88
N CYS A 8 7.60 10.46 -1.72
CA CYS A 8 7.96 9.93 -0.41
C CYS A 8 8.86 10.87 0.40
N ASP A 9 9.53 11.81 -0.27
CA ASP A 9 10.44 12.78 0.33
C ASP A 9 9.73 14.08 0.75
N GLU A 10 8.48 14.27 0.34
CA GLU A 10 7.68 15.47 0.66
C GLU A 10 6.48 15.11 1.54
N LYS A 11 6.56 15.49 2.81
CA LYS A 11 5.46 15.38 3.78
C LYS A 11 4.44 16.52 3.57
N TYR A 12 3.17 16.17 3.51
CA TYR A 12 2.03 17.09 3.51
C TYR A 12 1.08 16.69 4.65
N TYR A 13 1.13 17.42 5.77
CA TYR A 13 0.54 16.98 7.04
C TYR A 13 1.01 15.58 7.42
N ASN A 14 0.13 14.61 7.68
CA ASN A 14 0.50 13.25 8.05
C ASN A 14 0.50 12.28 6.87
N VAL A 15 0.49 12.80 5.64
CA VAL A 15 0.56 12.00 4.43
C VAL A 15 1.69 12.49 3.54
N GLN A 16 2.00 11.72 2.51
CA GLN A 16 2.91 12.14 1.45
C GLN A 16 2.17 13.04 0.47
N LYS A 17 2.86 14.07 -0.04
CA LYS A 17 2.31 14.97 -1.06
C LYS A 17 2.00 14.17 -2.33
N LYS A 18 0.76 14.30 -2.83
CA LYS A 18 0.27 13.61 -4.02
C LYS A 18 0.09 14.58 -5.18
N SER A 19 0.34 14.08 -6.39
CA SER A 19 0.01 14.75 -7.65
C SER A 19 -0.38 13.73 -8.71
N ASP A 20 -1.17 14.17 -9.67
CA ASP A 20 -1.51 13.37 -10.84
C ASP A 20 -0.47 13.56 -11.94
N ILE A 21 0.22 12.49 -12.31
CA ILE A 21 1.27 12.49 -13.32
C ILE A 21 0.81 11.63 -14.50
N GLN A 22 1.25 11.94 -15.73
CA GLN A 22 0.99 11.05 -16.85
C GLN A 22 1.67 9.69 -16.61
N LEU A 23 0.94 8.59 -16.81
CA LEU A 23 1.47 7.25 -16.60
C LEU A 23 2.76 7.00 -17.40
N SER A 24 2.83 7.50 -18.63
CA SER A 24 4.04 7.41 -19.47
C SER A 24 5.25 8.08 -18.83
N ASP A 25 5.05 9.20 -18.15
CA ASP A 25 6.13 9.95 -17.53
C ASP A 25 6.57 9.29 -16.22
N TYR A 26 5.62 8.75 -15.45
CA TYR A 26 5.93 7.91 -14.28
C TYR A 26 6.75 6.68 -14.67
N LEU A 27 6.37 5.97 -15.74
CA LEU A 27 7.10 4.79 -16.22
C LEU A 27 8.52 5.14 -16.69
N LYS A 28 8.70 6.26 -17.41
CA LYS A 28 10.04 6.76 -17.79
C LYS A 28 10.87 7.13 -16.56
N TYR A 29 10.28 7.84 -15.60
CA TYR A 29 10.92 8.16 -14.32
C TYR A 29 11.40 6.89 -13.63
N TRP A 30 10.55 5.87 -13.53
CA TRP A 30 10.85 4.67 -12.76
C TRP A 30 11.96 3.81 -13.41
N GLN A 31 11.98 3.75 -14.75
CA GLN A 31 13.08 3.15 -15.51
C GLN A 31 14.41 3.85 -15.24
N ASN A 32 14.41 5.19 -15.20
CA ASN A 32 15.59 5.99 -14.89
C ASN A 32 16.03 5.87 -13.43
N TYR A 33 15.08 5.79 -12.50
CA TYR A 33 15.36 5.62 -11.07
C TYR A 33 16.09 4.30 -10.80
N SER A 34 15.77 3.26 -11.56
CA SER A 34 16.38 1.94 -11.38
C SER A 34 17.76 1.79 -12.03
N SER A 35 18.13 2.68 -12.96
CA SER A 35 19.43 2.63 -13.67
C SER A 35 20.50 3.55 -13.07
N LYS A 36 20.10 4.53 -12.26
CA LYS A 36 21.00 5.49 -11.61
C LYS A 36 21.24 5.13 -10.15
N SER A 37 22.38 5.55 -9.58
CA SER A 37 22.55 5.56 -8.12
C SER A 37 21.46 6.47 -7.51
N HIS A 38 20.76 5.95 -6.51
CA HIS A 38 19.53 6.48 -5.90
C HIS A 38 19.49 7.96 -5.47
N SER A 39 20.58 8.74 -5.61
CA SER A 39 20.77 10.05 -4.99
C SER A 39 20.13 11.24 -5.71
N ASP A 40 19.83 11.15 -7.01
CA ASP A 40 19.55 12.37 -7.81
C ASP A 40 18.06 12.56 -8.15
N LEU A 41 17.21 11.58 -7.84
CA LEU A 41 15.79 11.59 -8.20
C LEU A 41 14.91 11.43 -6.95
N PRO A 42 13.79 12.16 -6.86
CA PRO A 42 12.85 12.00 -5.76
C PRO A 42 12.28 10.58 -5.75
N CYS A 43 11.92 10.06 -4.58
CA CYS A 43 11.31 8.74 -4.44
C CYS A 43 9.79 8.83 -4.70
N LEU A 44 9.37 8.58 -5.94
CA LEU A 44 7.98 8.68 -6.36
C LEU A 44 7.27 7.32 -6.32
N TYR A 45 6.14 7.28 -5.62
CA TYR A 45 5.34 6.09 -5.39
C TYR A 45 3.95 6.26 -5.98
N LEU A 46 3.66 5.56 -7.08
CA LEU A 46 2.30 5.48 -7.61
C LEU A 46 1.47 4.67 -6.62
N LYS A 47 0.42 5.26 -6.06
CA LYS A 47 -0.41 4.61 -5.03
C LYS A 47 -1.86 5.05 -5.14
N ASP A 48 -2.76 4.18 -4.69
CA ASP A 48 -4.21 4.40 -4.75
C ASP A 48 -4.74 4.49 -6.20
N TRP A 49 -4.09 3.81 -7.15
CA TRP A 49 -4.53 3.82 -8.55
C TRP A 49 -5.64 2.79 -8.80
N HIS A 50 -6.82 3.27 -9.21
CA HIS A 50 -7.99 2.47 -9.58
C HIS A 50 -7.85 1.80 -10.96
N PHE A 51 -6.86 0.94 -11.13
CA PHE A 51 -6.55 0.31 -12.44
C PHE A 51 -7.77 -0.39 -13.04
N THR A 52 -8.58 -1.08 -12.23
CA THR A 52 -9.78 -1.79 -12.69
C THR A 52 -10.86 -0.87 -13.26
N GLN A 53 -10.89 0.40 -12.85
CA GLN A 53 -11.76 1.40 -13.45
C GLN A 53 -11.25 1.86 -14.80
N ASP A 54 -9.93 2.00 -14.94
CA ASP A 54 -9.30 2.47 -16.18
C ASP A 54 -9.23 1.39 -17.25
N PHE A 55 -9.10 0.13 -16.83
CA PHE A 55 -8.94 -1.05 -17.69
C PHE A 55 -9.84 -2.22 -17.24
N PRO A 56 -11.17 -2.08 -17.33
CA PRO A 56 -12.12 -3.10 -16.86
C PRO A 56 -11.99 -4.44 -17.61
N GLU A 57 -11.58 -4.40 -18.88
CA GLU A 57 -11.47 -5.58 -19.74
C GLU A 57 -10.26 -6.48 -19.42
N GLU A 58 -9.27 -5.98 -18.67
CA GLU A 58 -8.03 -6.72 -18.42
C GLU A 58 -8.18 -7.83 -17.37
N ASN A 59 -9.29 -7.84 -16.61
CA ASN A 59 -9.67 -8.85 -15.62
C ASN A 59 -8.48 -9.44 -14.85
N ILE A 60 -7.76 -8.54 -14.20
CA ILE A 60 -6.37 -8.77 -13.82
C ILE A 60 -6.16 -9.65 -12.59
N TYR A 61 -7.22 -9.88 -11.82
CA TYR A 61 -7.20 -10.71 -10.63
C TYR A 61 -8.58 -11.34 -10.41
N ARG A 62 -8.60 -12.38 -9.59
CA ARG A 62 -9.83 -12.96 -9.05
C ARG A 62 -9.76 -12.89 -7.54
N THR A 63 -10.81 -12.39 -6.90
CA THR A 63 -10.90 -12.36 -5.45
C THR A 63 -10.89 -13.79 -4.92
N PRO A 64 -9.90 -14.17 -4.07
CA PRO A 64 -9.90 -15.49 -3.48
C PRO A 64 -11.12 -15.71 -2.59
N LYS A 65 -11.58 -16.97 -2.47
CA LYS A 65 -12.82 -17.30 -1.73
C LYS A 65 -12.86 -16.79 -0.28
N TYR A 66 -11.70 -16.71 0.36
CA TYR A 66 -11.57 -16.23 1.75
C TYR A 66 -11.82 -14.71 1.87
N PHE A 67 -11.73 -14.01 0.74
CA PHE A 67 -11.84 -12.57 0.62
C PHE A 67 -13.10 -12.14 -0.15
N ALA A 68 -14.00 -13.08 -0.45
CA ALA A 68 -15.14 -12.85 -1.34
C ALA A 68 -16.26 -11.99 -0.73
N SER A 69 -16.29 -11.83 0.60
CA SER A 69 -17.25 -10.95 1.26
C SER A 69 -16.71 -9.52 1.25
N ASP A 70 -16.99 -8.78 0.17
CA ASP A 70 -16.41 -7.47 -0.14
C ASP A 70 -17.50 -6.41 -0.30
N TRP A 71 -18.05 -5.94 0.82
CA TRP A 71 -19.27 -5.15 0.81
C TRP A 71 -19.12 -3.77 0.14
N LEU A 72 -17.92 -3.18 0.17
CA LEU A 72 -17.73 -1.87 -0.48
C LEU A 72 -17.68 -1.99 -1.99
N ASN A 73 -16.96 -2.99 -2.53
CA ASN A 73 -16.97 -3.19 -3.97
C ASN A 73 -18.28 -3.80 -4.46
N GLU A 74 -19.00 -4.59 -3.64
CA GLU A 74 -20.38 -4.99 -3.92
C GLU A 74 -21.32 -3.77 -4.05
N TYR A 75 -21.20 -2.81 -3.14
CA TYR A 75 -21.96 -1.55 -3.18
C TYR A 75 -21.70 -0.76 -4.46
N TYR A 76 -20.42 -0.56 -4.83
CA TYR A 76 -20.08 0.19 -6.04
C TYR A 76 -20.40 -0.59 -7.32
N SER A 77 -20.28 -1.91 -7.32
CA SER A 77 -20.72 -2.75 -8.44
C SER A 77 -22.24 -2.67 -8.66
N ALA A 78 -23.02 -2.54 -7.58
CA ALA A 78 -24.47 -2.38 -7.67
C ALA A 78 -24.90 -0.95 -8.08
N LYS A 79 -24.08 0.07 -7.80
CA LYS A 79 -24.36 1.47 -8.14
C LYS A 79 -23.55 1.94 -9.35
N THR A 80 -23.97 1.51 -10.54
CA THR A 80 -23.31 1.84 -11.82
C THR A 80 -23.25 3.34 -12.16
N SER A 81 -24.03 4.18 -11.49
CA SER A 81 -23.95 5.64 -11.63
C SER A 81 -22.76 6.29 -10.91
N ILE A 82 -22.07 5.55 -10.03
CA ILE A 82 -20.90 6.01 -9.30
C ILE A 82 -19.70 5.21 -9.81
N ARG A 83 -18.70 5.92 -10.36
CA ARG A 83 -17.47 5.30 -10.86
C ARG A 83 -16.39 5.36 -9.78
N ASP A 84 -16.42 4.39 -8.87
CA ASP A 84 -15.45 4.26 -7.79
C ASP A 84 -15.25 2.78 -7.44
N ASP A 85 -14.13 2.45 -6.78
CA ASP A 85 -13.90 1.15 -6.17
C ASP A 85 -12.88 1.24 -5.03
N TYR A 86 -12.83 0.19 -4.21
CA TYR A 86 -11.73 -0.06 -3.29
C TYR A 86 -10.86 -1.15 -3.90
N ARG A 87 -10.22 -0.85 -5.03
CA ARG A 87 -9.31 -1.78 -5.73
C ARG A 87 -8.15 -1.00 -6.29
N PHE A 88 -7.06 -1.02 -5.54
CA PHE A 88 -5.95 -0.14 -5.81
C PHE A 88 -4.78 -0.85 -6.49
N VAL A 89 -3.85 -0.04 -6.94
CA VAL A 89 -2.57 -0.45 -7.49
C VAL A 89 -1.52 0.47 -6.92
N TYR A 90 -0.43 -0.14 -6.45
CA TYR A 90 0.65 0.57 -5.81
C TYR A 90 1.94 0.10 -6.44
N MET A 91 2.65 1.00 -7.08
CA MET A 91 3.83 0.75 -7.90
C MET A 91 4.91 1.75 -7.52
N GLY A 92 6.10 1.28 -7.14
CA GLY A 92 7.17 2.16 -6.68
C GLY A 92 8.55 1.52 -6.68
N PRO A 93 9.61 2.34 -6.64
CA PRO A 93 10.98 1.86 -6.51
C PRO A 93 11.29 1.37 -5.09
N LYS A 94 12.45 0.73 -4.92
CA LYS A 94 13.04 0.48 -3.59
C LYS A 94 13.08 1.77 -2.79
N GLY A 95 12.73 1.68 -1.50
CA GLY A 95 12.72 2.82 -0.59
C GLY A 95 11.42 3.61 -0.59
N SER A 96 10.53 3.41 -1.58
CA SER A 96 9.16 3.91 -1.47
C SER A 96 8.43 3.23 -0.31
N TRP A 97 7.59 4.01 0.37
CA TRP A 97 6.95 3.57 1.61
C TRP A 97 5.63 4.30 1.84
N THR A 98 4.82 3.78 2.75
CA THR A 98 3.57 4.39 3.20
C THR A 98 3.69 4.70 4.69
N PRO A 99 3.45 5.94 5.13
CA PRO A 99 3.45 6.35 6.54
C PRO A 99 2.49 5.55 7.42
N LEU A 100 2.66 5.65 8.74
CA LEU A 100 1.76 5.03 9.69
C LEU A 100 0.30 5.48 9.46
N HIS A 101 -0.59 4.52 9.26
CA HIS A 101 -2.02 4.76 9.08
C HIS A 101 -2.84 3.53 9.43
N ALA A 102 -4.15 3.70 9.58
CA ALA A 102 -5.11 2.61 9.49
C ALA A 102 -5.96 2.82 8.23
N ASP A 103 -6.49 1.73 7.68
CA ASP A 103 -7.30 1.77 6.46
C ASP A 103 -8.59 2.59 6.67
N VAL A 104 -9.11 3.14 5.56
CA VAL A 104 -10.31 3.99 5.58
C VAL A 104 -11.48 3.22 6.22
N PHE A 105 -12.28 3.91 7.03
CA PHE A 105 -13.35 3.32 7.84
C PHE A 105 -12.88 2.29 8.87
N THR A 106 -11.59 2.31 9.25
CA THR A 106 -10.97 1.31 10.14
C THR A 106 -11.25 -0.11 9.64
N SER A 107 -11.22 -0.28 8.34
CA SER A 107 -11.70 -1.47 7.67
C SER A 107 -10.68 -2.60 7.69
N PHE A 108 -11.08 -3.76 7.19
CA PHE A 108 -10.17 -4.87 6.92
C PHE A 108 -9.59 -4.71 5.52
N SER A 109 -8.36 -5.14 5.29
CA SER A 109 -7.77 -5.12 3.95
C SER A 109 -6.99 -6.41 3.66
N TRP A 110 -6.69 -6.67 2.38
CA TRP A 110 -5.74 -7.72 2.03
C TRP A 110 -4.88 -7.33 0.84
N SER A 111 -3.57 -7.44 0.99
CA SER A 111 -2.61 -7.07 -0.04
C SER A 111 -1.91 -8.30 -0.60
N VAL A 112 -1.82 -8.44 -1.92
CA VAL A 112 -0.96 -9.42 -2.59
C VAL A 112 0.26 -8.74 -3.13
N ASN A 113 1.43 -9.26 -2.79
CA ASN A 113 2.69 -8.77 -3.32
C ASN A 113 3.03 -9.46 -4.64
N VAL A 114 2.79 -8.77 -5.76
CA VAL A 114 2.95 -9.36 -7.11
C VAL A 114 4.43 -9.49 -7.53
N CYS A 115 5.30 -8.62 -7.03
CA CYS A 115 6.74 -8.65 -7.29
C CYS A 115 7.51 -8.02 -6.12
N GLY A 116 8.83 -8.25 -6.07
CA GLY A 116 9.69 -7.68 -5.04
C GLY A 116 9.37 -8.15 -3.62
N ARG A 117 9.70 -7.32 -2.63
CA ARG A 117 9.57 -7.64 -1.20
C ARG A 117 9.08 -6.43 -0.44
N LYS A 118 8.12 -6.63 0.47
CA LYS A 118 7.60 -5.58 1.35
C LYS A 118 7.91 -5.88 2.80
N ARG A 119 8.23 -4.83 3.56
CA ARG A 119 8.27 -4.87 5.03
C ARG A 119 7.00 -4.22 5.54
N TRP A 120 6.33 -4.89 6.46
CA TRP A 120 5.17 -4.40 7.17
C TRP A 120 5.52 -4.27 8.64
N LEU A 121 5.23 -3.12 9.23
CA LEU A 121 5.21 -2.91 10.66
C LEU A 121 3.76 -2.68 11.06
N LEU A 122 3.26 -3.53 11.96
CA LEU A 122 1.84 -3.67 12.28
C LEU A 122 1.63 -3.46 13.78
N PHE A 123 0.59 -2.71 14.11
CA PHE A 123 0.21 -2.37 15.48
C PHE A 123 -1.24 -2.79 15.71
N PRO A 124 -1.49 -3.72 16.65
CA PRO A 124 -2.84 -4.07 17.07
C PRO A 124 -3.64 -2.84 17.55
N PRO A 125 -4.98 -2.86 17.43
CA PRO A 125 -5.84 -1.79 17.93
C PRO A 125 -5.59 -1.54 19.42
N GLY A 126 -5.44 -0.28 19.79
CA GLY A 126 -5.06 0.20 21.12
C GLY A 126 -3.58 0.62 21.21
N GLU A 127 -2.69 -0.03 20.47
CA GLU A 127 -1.25 0.30 20.48
C GLU A 127 -0.96 1.63 19.80
N GLU A 128 -1.82 2.11 18.91
CA GLU A 128 -1.69 3.43 18.27
C GLU A 128 -1.70 4.58 19.30
N LEU A 129 -2.31 4.38 20.46
CA LEU A 129 -2.33 5.36 21.53
C LEU A 129 -0.93 5.61 22.11
N CYS A 130 -0.03 4.63 22.02
CA CYS A 130 1.38 4.75 22.40
C CYS A 130 2.21 5.46 21.32
N LEU A 131 1.67 5.61 20.11
CA LEU A 131 2.30 6.28 18.97
C LEU A 131 1.81 7.72 18.78
N GLN A 132 0.96 8.22 19.68
CA GLN A 132 0.47 9.58 19.69
C GLN A 132 1.39 10.52 20.48
N ASP A 133 1.58 11.72 19.94
CA ASP A 133 2.21 12.79 20.69
C ASP A 133 1.30 13.30 21.82
N ARG A 134 1.82 14.21 22.63
CA ARG A 134 1.10 14.86 23.74
C ARG A 134 -0.17 15.62 23.34
N PHE A 135 -0.39 15.84 22.04
CA PHE A 135 -1.58 16.49 21.48
C PHE A 135 -2.56 15.48 20.85
N GLY A 136 -2.28 14.18 20.96
CA GLY A 136 -3.10 13.10 20.39
C GLY A 136 -2.82 12.85 18.91
N GLN A 137 -1.76 13.43 18.34
CA GLN A 137 -1.44 13.26 16.93
C GLN A 137 -0.53 12.04 16.74
N LEU A 138 -0.94 11.10 15.90
CA LEU A 138 -0.13 9.95 15.51
C LEU A 138 1.18 10.39 14.83
N ILE A 139 2.26 9.69 15.15
CA ILE A 139 3.54 9.85 14.47
C ILE A 139 3.42 9.50 12.98
N TYR A 140 4.20 10.20 12.16
CA TYR A 140 4.27 9.95 10.72
C TYR A 140 5.08 8.71 10.37
N ASP A 141 6.21 8.50 11.05
CA ASP A 141 7.10 7.36 10.88
C ASP A 141 7.26 6.65 12.23
N ALA A 142 6.68 5.47 12.36
CA ALA A 142 6.71 4.66 13.58
C ALA A 142 8.11 4.10 13.92
N THR A 143 9.13 4.39 13.11
CA THR A 143 10.54 4.06 13.38
C THR A 143 11.38 5.28 13.71
N ALA A 144 10.78 6.48 13.72
CA ALA A 144 11.52 7.70 13.95
C ALA A 144 12.07 7.78 15.38
N PRO A 145 13.32 8.27 15.56
CA PRO A 145 13.96 8.33 16.87
C PRO A 145 13.24 9.27 17.84
N GLU A 146 12.41 10.19 17.34
CA GLU A 146 11.64 11.11 18.17
C GLU A 146 10.61 10.41 19.09
N LEU A 147 10.21 9.17 18.80
CA LEU A 147 9.36 8.37 19.70
C LEU A 147 9.98 8.20 21.10
N GLN A 148 11.31 8.27 21.19
CA GLN A 148 12.05 8.15 22.45
C GLN A 148 11.99 9.44 23.30
N ASP A 149 11.52 10.56 22.75
CA ASP A 149 11.32 11.80 23.52
C ASP A 149 10.04 11.69 24.35
N GLU A 150 10.19 11.36 25.63
CA GLU A 150 9.08 11.23 26.60
C GLU A 150 8.25 12.50 26.78
N LYS A 151 8.81 13.69 26.48
CA LYS A 151 8.03 14.93 26.52
C LYS A 151 7.08 15.02 25.34
N LYS A 152 7.47 14.47 24.19
CA LYS A 152 6.68 14.48 22.96
C LYS A 152 5.74 13.29 22.90
N TYR A 153 6.22 12.08 23.17
CA TYR A 153 5.47 10.82 23.14
C TYR A 153 5.47 10.16 24.52
N PRO A 154 4.67 10.66 25.47
CA PRO A 154 4.73 10.23 26.88
C PRO A 154 4.35 8.76 27.08
N ARG A 155 3.55 8.19 26.17
CA ARG A 155 3.03 6.82 26.26
C ARG A 155 3.82 5.82 25.45
N TYR A 156 4.87 6.22 24.73
CA TYR A 156 5.60 5.30 23.85
C TYR A 156 6.23 4.12 24.61
N LYS A 157 6.66 4.34 25.86
CA LYS A 157 7.17 3.28 26.74
C LYS A 157 6.10 2.25 27.15
N GLU A 158 4.83 2.56 26.97
CA GLU A 158 3.71 1.65 27.22
C GLU A 158 3.42 0.73 26.02
N LEU A 159 4.08 0.93 24.87
CA LEU A 159 3.91 0.08 23.69
C LEU A 159 4.24 -1.38 24.06
N CYS A 160 3.23 -2.24 23.96
CA CYS A 160 3.30 -3.63 24.40
C CYS A 160 3.50 -4.60 23.24
N SER A 161 2.99 -4.27 22.05
CA SER A 161 3.00 -5.17 20.90
C SER A 161 3.19 -4.43 19.58
N SER A 162 4.06 -4.99 18.74
CA SER A 162 4.08 -4.73 17.31
C SER A 162 4.54 -5.98 16.58
N GLU A 163 4.08 -6.15 15.36
CA GLU A 163 4.42 -7.28 14.50
C GLU A 163 5.18 -6.76 13.28
N GLU A 164 6.31 -7.39 12.97
CA GLU A 164 7.07 -7.11 11.76
C GLU A 164 7.00 -8.30 10.81
N ILE A 165 6.54 -8.05 9.59
CA ILE A 165 6.36 -9.09 8.57
C ILE A 165 7.09 -8.70 7.30
N ILE A 166 7.86 -9.64 6.76
CA ILE A 166 8.37 -9.56 5.40
C ILE A 166 7.45 -10.34 4.48
N GLN A 167 6.81 -9.64 3.54
CA GLN A 167 5.96 -10.22 2.53
C GLN A 167 6.77 -10.45 1.26
N GLU A 168 6.94 -11.71 0.89
CA GLU A 168 7.64 -12.15 -0.31
C GLU A 168 6.74 -12.09 -1.55
N THR A 169 7.31 -12.29 -2.73
CA THR A 169 6.54 -12.33 -3.99
C THR A 169 5.53 -13.49 -3.99
N GLY A 170 4.30 -13.21 -4.39
CA GLY A 170 3.18 -14.15 -4.45
C GLY A 170 2.41 -14.31 -3.14
N GLU A 171 2.91 -13.75 -2.03
CA GLU A 171 2.23 -13.84 -0.74
C GLU A 171 1.10 -12.82 -0.61
N ALA A 172 0.03 -13.23 0.06
CA ALA A 172 -1.03 -12.34 0.50
C ALA A 172 -0.88 -12.05 1.99
N ILE A 173 -1.15 -10.82 2.40
CA ILE A 173 -1.31 -10.44 3.80
C ILE A 173 -2.71 -9.91 4.02
N PHE A 174 -3.33 -10.27 5.14
CA PHE A 174 -4.62 -9.73 5.58
C PHE A 174 -4.40 -8.81 6.76
N ILE A 175 -4.95 -7.60 6.70
CA ILE A 175 -4.86 -6.59 7.74
C ILE A 175 -6.22 -6.50 8.43
N PRO A 176 -6.32 -6.80 9.72
CA PRO A 176 -7.58 -6.70 10.42
C PRO A 176 -8.00 -5.24 10.65
N SER A 177 -9.31 -5.05 10.85
CA SER A 177 -9.91 -3.78 11.21
C SER A 177 -9.19 -3.07 12.36
N GLY A 178 -8.86 -1.79 12.15
CA GLY A 178 -8.25 -0.91 13.13
C GLY A 178 -6.74 -1.11 13.34
N TRP A 179 -6.10 -2.03 12.62
CA TRP A 179 -4.65 -2.22 12.73
C TRP A 179 -3.90 -1.08 12.05
N HIS A 180 -3.15 -0.33 12.85
CA HIS A 180 -2.25 0.69 12.31
C HIS A 180 -1.02 0.01 11.72
N HIS A 181 -0.57 0.51 10.58
CA HIS A 181 0.53 -0.12 9.88
C HIS A 181 1.34 0.83 9.02
N GLN A 182 2.59 0.45 8.79
CA GLN A 182 3.57 1.16 7.98
C GLN A 182 4.23 0.16 7.03
N VAL A 183 4.42 0.54 5.77
CA VAL A 183 4.85 -0.40 4.72
C VAL A 183 6.00 0.16 3.91
N TRP A 184 7.04 -0.64 3.67
CA TRP A 184 8.18 -0.25 2.83
C TRP A 184 8.42 -1.26 1.70
N ASN A 185 8.73 -0.76 0.52
CA ASN A 185 9.22 -1.56 -0.60
C ASN A 185 10.74 -1.76 -0.46
N LEU A 186 11.16 -2.98 -0.11
CA LEU A 186 12.56 -3.30 0.23
C LEU A 186 13.45 -3.55 -1.00
N VAL A 187 12.85 -3.95 -2.11
CA VAL A 187 13.56 -4.30 -3.34
C VAL A 187 12.88 -3.57 -4.49
N SER A 188 13.69 -3.03 -5.40
CA SER A 188 13.27 -2.56 -6.72
C SER A 188 13.64 -3.68 -7.67
N ILE A 189 12.67 -4.30 -8.34
CA ILE A 189 13.02 -5.21 -9.44
C ILE A 189 12.72 -4.48 -10.74
N LEU A 190 13.75 -4.40 -11.59
CA LEU A 190 13.81 -3.64 -12.85
C LEU A 190 12.77 -4.06 -13.90
N LYS A 191 11.92 -5.05 -13.63
CA LYS A 191 10.87 -5.49 -14.53
C LYS A 191 9.70 -6.05 -13.72
N PHE A 192 8.54 -5.41 -13.87
CA PHE A 192 7.22 -5.78 -13.38
C PHE A 192 6.81 -5.29 -12.00
N THR A 193 5.51 -5.13 -11.92
CA THR A 193 4.79 -4.01 -11.31
C THR A 193 4.16 -4.45 -9.99
N TYR A 194 4.26 -3.61 -8.97
CA TYR A 194 3.60 -3.86 -7.69
C TYR A 194 2.11 -3.49 -7.83
N PHE A 195 1.24 -4.28 -7.18
CA PHE A 195 -0.20 -4.03 -7.05
C PHE A 195 -0.59 -4.27 -5.59
N PHE A 196 -1.69 -3.69 -5.12
CA PHE A 196 -2.18 -3.83 -3.74
C PHE A 196 -3.69 -3.69 -3.82
N TYR A 197 -4.39 -4.77 -3.52
CA TYR A 197 -5.84 -4.71 -3.35
C TYR A 197 -6.12 -4.28 -1.91
N ASP A 198 -7.20 -3.54 -1.69
CA ASP A 198 -7.70 -3.18 -0.36
C ASP A 198 -9.15 -3.62 -0.36
N ILE A 199 -9.51 -4.64 0.39
CA ILE A 199 -10.88 -5.17 0.35
C ILE A 199 -11.34 -5.47 1.76
N LEU A 200 -12.49 -4.87 2.06
CA LEU A 200 -13.19 -4.85 3.32
C LEU A 200 -13.90 -6.19 3.57
N ILE A 201 -13.31 -7.07 4.37
CA ILE A 201 -13.95 -8.34 4.77
C ILE A 201 -14.18 -8.42 6.27
N LYS A 202 -15.40 -8.70 6.70
CA LYS A 202 -15.72 -8.97 8.11
C LYS A 202 -15.53 -10.46 8.46
N LYS A 203 -14.41 -10.82 9.12
CA LYS A 203 -14.29 -11.71 10.33
C LYS A 203 -12.98 -12.53 10.42
N HIS A 204 -12.45 -12.54 11.67
CA HIS A 204 -11.48 -13.43 12.34
C HIS A 204 -10.26 -13.90 11.53
N PHE A 205 -9.11 -13.27 11.82
CA PHE A 205 -7.72 -13.76 11.69
C PHE A 205 -7.54 -15.02 10.83
N ILE A 206 -7.07 -14.83 9.59
CA ILE A 206 -6.53 -15.93 8.79
C ILE A 206 -5.20 -15.48 8.18
N PHE A 207 -4.10 -16.01 8.71
CA PHE A 207 -2.80 -15.97 8.02
C PHE A 207 -2.78 -17.12 7.01
N LEU A 208 -2.94 -16.80 5.72
CA LEU A 208 -2.97 -17.79 4.64
C LEU A 208 -1.64 -17.78 3.89
N ARG A 209 -0.84 -18.83 4.07
CA ARG A 209 0.26 -19.17 3.16
C ARG A 209 -0.29 -19.94 1.96
N ASN A 210 0.30 -19.71 0.77
CA ASN A 210 0.02 -20.37 -0.51
C ASN A 210 -1.25 -19.90 -1.26
N PHE A 211 -1.30 -18.63 -1.67
CA PHE A 211 -2.18 -18.23 -2.76
C PHE A 211 -1.49 -18.41 -4.12
N THR A 212 -2.10 -19.19 -5.01
CA THR A 212 -1.84 -19.09 -6.45
C THR A 212 -2.63 -17.90 -6.97
N VAL A 213 -2.03 -16.70 -6.98
CA VAL A 213 -2.61 -15.56 -7.67
C VAL A 213 -2.27 -15.69 -9.16
N ILE A 214 -3.31 -15.76 -9.99
CA ILE A 214 -3.17 -15.99 -11.43
C ILE A 214 -2.57 -14.73 -12.09
N TYR A 215 -1.47 -14.96 -12.81
CA TYR A 215 -0.53 -14.00 -13.39
C TYR A 215 -1.07 -13.22 -14.61
N CYS A 216 -1.96 -12.24 -14.44
CA CYS A 216 -2.40 -11.39 -15.57
C CYS A 216 -1.66 -10.03 -15.71
N LEU A 217 -1.42 -9.29 -14.62
CA LEU A 217 -0.88 -7.91 -14.72
C LEU A 217 0.55 -7.81 -15.25
N CYS A 218 1.42 -8.74 -14.86
CA CYS A 218 2.78 -8.76 -15.40
C CYS A 218 2.78 -8.93 -16.93
N LEU A 219 1.77 -9.60 -17.50
CA LEU A 219 1.63 -9.76 -18.95
C LEU A 219 1.06 -8.50 -19.61
N TYR A 220 0.16 -7.77 -18.95
CA TYR A 220 -0.39 -6.53 -19.48
C TYR A 220 0.66 -5.42 -19.61
N PHE A 221 1.45 -5.16 -18.57
CA PHE A 221 2.51 -4.15 -18.63
C PHE A 221 3.68 -4.57 -19.55
N ARG A 222 3.86 -5.88 -19.81
CA ARG A 222 4.72 -6.31 -20.93
C ARG A 222 4.19 -5.77 -22.25
N LYS A 223 2.89 -5.92 -22.53
CA LYS A 223 2.31 -5.48 -23.81
C LYS A 223 2.43 -3.96 -24.01
N ILE A 224 2.25 -3.15 -22.97
CA ILE A 224 2.36 -1.68 -23.08
C ILE A 224 3.81 -1.22 -23.33
N GLN A 225 4.83 -1.88 -22.78
CA GLN A 225 6.23 -1.47 -22.98
C GLN A 225 6.79 -1.79 -24.38
N TYR A 226 6.12 -2.65 -25.15
CA TYR A 226 6.53 -3.02 -26.52
C TYR A 226 5.64 -2.39 -27.61
N GLN A 227 4.82 -1.39 -27.25
CA GLN A 227 4.09 -0.52 -28.18
C GLN A 227 4.63 0.90 -28.06
#